data_AF-A0A6J6AHH5-F1
#
_entry.id   AF-A0A6J6AHH5-F1
#
_cell.length_a   1.000
_cell.length_b   1.000
_cell.length_c   1.000
_cell.angle_alpha   90.00
_cell.angle_beta   90.00
_cell.angle_gamma   90.00
#
_symmetry.space_group_name_H-M   'P 1'
#
loop_
_entity.id
_entity.type
_entity.pdbx_description
1 polymer ?
#
loop_
_entity_poly.entity_id
_entity_poly.type
_entity_poly.pdbx_seq_one_letter_code
_entity_poly.pdbx_strand_id
1 'polypeptide(L)'
;MAIAGLILITSALWFARTDQETDDVWFNGFPAMWNIVIPTFVLLGTSQKYAALICIIFAISQLTNVKFPHLVRVTSLRVATYTATVIYFGSFILLSAQYPHGPQWARDIIFVGPAYLAFIVIWRTFFPHRIIFGASIMPRTLSGTATK
;
A
#
# COMPACT_ATOMS: atom_id res chain seq x y z
N MET A 1 11.28 17.43 -13.12
CA MET A 1 10.33 18.40 -12.50
C MET A 1 8.88 18.06 -12.78
N ALA A 2 8.46 17.79 -14.02
CA ALA A 2 7.07 17.45 -14.35
C ALA A 2 6.47 16.29 -13.52
N ILE A 3 7.21 15.18 -13.35
CA ILE A 3 6.74 14.01 -12.59
C ILE A 3 6.55 14.33 -11.09
N ALA A 4 7.45 15.12 -10.51
CA ALA A 4 7.31 15.55 -9.11
C ALA A 4 6.08 16.45 -8.94
N GLY A 5 5.83 17.38 -9.87
CA GLY A 5 4.62 18.19 -9.89
C GLY A 5 3.35 17.35 -10.01
N LEU A 6 3.35 16.34 -10.90
CA LEU A 6 2.26 15.38 -11.03
C LEU A 6 1.97 14.69 -9.69
N ILE A 7 3.00 14.10 -9.06
CA ILE A 7 2.89 13.42 -7.76
C ILE A 7 2.28 14.33 -6.70
N LEU A 8 2.74 15.59 -6.60
CA LEU A 8 2.25 16.53 -5.60
C LEU A 8 0.79 16.91 -5.85
N ILE A 9 0.42 17.18 -7.11
CA ILE A 9 -0.95 17.54 -7.49
C ILE A 9 -1.90 16.35 -7.26
N THR A 10 -1.55 15.15 -7.73
CA THR A 10 -2.41 13.97 -7.56
C THR A 10 -2.55 13.57 -6.10
N SER A 11 -1.51 13.77 -5.30
CA SER A 11 -1.59 13.55 -3.85
C SER A 11 -2.46 14.58 -3.15
N ALA A 12 -2.35 15.86 -3.50
CA ALA A 12 -3.22 16.91 -2.96
C ALA A 12 -4.68 16.67 -3.33
N LEU A 13 -4.95 16.28 -4.57
CA LEU A 13 -6.29 15.91 -5.02
C LEU A 13 -6.81 14.67 -4.28
N TRP A 14 -5.98 13.65 -4.06
CA TRP A 14 -6.36 12.47 -3.30
C TRP A 14 -6.74 12.82 -1.84
N PHE A 15 -5.94 13.64 -1.16
CA PHE A 15 -6.25 14.11 0.20
C PHE A 15 -7.47 15.03 0.27
N ALA A 16 -7.81 15.71 -0.84
CA ALA A 16 -9.02 16.53 -0.92
C ALA A 16 -10.30 15.70 -1.16
N ARG A 17 -10.20 14.39 -1.45
CA ARG A 17 -11.35 13.52 -1.67
C ARG A 17 -12.08 13.25 -0.36
N THR A 18 -13.39 13.49 -0.36
CA THR A 18 -14.28 13.14 0.76
C THR A 18 -14.63 11.65 0.80
N ASP A 19 -14.43 10.95 -0.32
CA ASP A 19 -14.68 9.51 -0.49
C ASP A 19 -13.40 8.67 -0.34
N GLN A 20 -12.38 9.18 0.36
CA GLN A 20 -11.08 8.54 0.46
C GLN A 20 -11.12 7.19 1.20
N GLU A 21 -11.95 7.08 2.24
CA GLU A 21 -12.19 5.85 3.00
C GLU A 21 -13.61 5.35 2.67
N THR A 22 -13.71 4.11 2.21
CA THR A 22 -15.00 3.43 2.00
C THR A 22 -15.53 2.86 3.31
N ASP A 23 -16.84 2.62 3.39
CA ASP A 23 -17.50 2.01 4.56
C ASP A 23 -16.91 0.65 4.98
N ASP A 24 -16.30 -0.06 4.02
CA ASP A 24 -15.61 -1.34 4.23
C ASP A 24 -14.19 -1.18 4.85
N VAL A 25 -13.76 0.05 5.14
CA VAL A 25 -12.39 0.41 5.52
C VAL A 25 -11.35 0.04 4.44
N TRP A 26 -11.60 0.51 3.22
CA TRP A 26 -10.62 0.46 2.13
C TRP A 26 -10.37 1.85 1.60
N PHE A 27 -9.14 2.10 1.14
CA PHE A 27 -8.80 3.34 0.48
C PHE A 27 -9.28 3.32 -0.97
N ASN A 28 -9.93 4.40 -1.41
CA ASN A 28 -10.24 4.60 -2.83
C ASN A 28 -9.03 5.24 -3.53
N GLY A 29 -8.46 4.51 -4.49
CA GLY A 29 -7.23 4.90 -5.17
C GLY A 29 -5.97 4.56 -4.36
N PHE A 30 -4.81 4.66 -5.02
CA PHE A 30 -3.52 4.39 -4.38
C PHE A 30 -3.29 5.41 -3.24
N PRO A 31 -3.01 4.99 -2.00
CA PRO A 31 -2.71 5.93 -0.94
C PRO A 31 -1.40 6.67 -1.24
N ALA A 32 -1.33 7.97 -0.93
CA ALA A 32 -0.17 8.82 -1.22
C ALA A 32 1.08 8.52 -0.34
N MET A 33 1.51 7.26 -0.27
CA MET A 33 2.61 6.75 0.56
C MET A 33 3.99 6.86 -0.12
N TRP A 34 4.28 8.03 -0.67
CA TRP A 34 5.53 8.32 -1.41
C TRP A 34 6.78 8.22 -0.54
N ASN A 35 6.64 8.39 0.77
CA ASN A 35 7.69 8.24 1.78
C ASN A 35 8.23 6.80 1.89
N ILE A 36 7.52 5.80 1.37
CA ILE A 36 8.01 4.42 1.29
C ILE A 36 8.43 4.09 -0.15
N VAL A 37 7.67 4.56 -1.14
CA VAL A 37 7.93 4.28 -2.57
C VAL A 37 9.27 4.86 -3.04
N ILE A 38 9.50 6.16 -2.81
CA ILE A 38 10.69 6.84 -3.35
C ILE A 38 11.99 6.31 -2.72
N PRO A 39 12.12 6.16 -1.39
CA PRO A 39 13.34 5.60 -0.84
C PRO A 39 13.54 4.13 -1.22
N THR A 40 12.48 3.36 -1.48
CA THR A 40 12.61 2.00 -2.01
C THR A 40 13.32 1.99 -3.37
N PHE A 41 13.01 2.94 -4.27
CA PHE A 41 13.73 3.06 -5.55
C PHE A 41 15.22 3.35 -5.35
N VAL A 42 15.55 4.19 -4.37
CA VAL A 42 16.95 4.52 -4.02
C VAL A 42 17.66 3.29 -3.47
N LEU A 43 17.07 2.61 -2.47
CA LEU A 43 17.65 1.43 -1.84
C LEU A 43 17.89 0.27 -2.82
N LEU A 44 17.01 0.12 -3.81
CA LEU A 44 17.10 -0.93 -4.82
C LEU A 44 17.92 -0.53 -6.05
N GLY A 45 18.40 0.71 -6.12
CA GLY A 45 19.13 1.22 -7.30
C GLY A 45 18.29 1.18 -8.58
N THR A 46 16.98 1.45 -8.46
CA THR A 46 16.05 1.40 -9.60
C THR A 46 16.43 2.45 -10.64
N SER A 47 16.57 2.04 -11.90
CA SER A 47 16.89 2.97 -12.98
C SER A 47 15.81 4.05 -13.12
N GLN A 48 16.26 5.28 -13.41
CA GLN A 48 15.43 6.48 -13.49
C GLN A 48 14.23 6.33 -14.44
N LYS A 49 14.40 5.59 -15.55
CA LYS A 49 13.31 5.33 -16.51
C LYS A 49 12.18 4.50 -15.90
N TYR A 50 12.52 3.44 -15.16
CA TYR A 50 11.54 2.58 -14.51
C TYR A 50 10.87 3.28 -13.34
N ALA A 51 11.65 3.99 -12.51
CA ALA A 51 11.09 4.78 -11.41
C ALA A 51 10.09 5.83 -11.91
N ALA A 52 10.42 6.54 -13.01
CA ALA A 52 9.52 7.50 -13.64
C ALA A 52 8.19 6.86 -14.11
N LEU A 53 8.27 5.70 -14.78
CA LEU A 53 7.09 4.99 -15.26
C LEU A 53 6.19 4.54 -14.09
N ILE A 54 6.78 3.96 -13.04
CA ILE A 54 6.03 3.52 -11.86
C ILE A 54 5.36 4.71 -11.16
N CYS A 55 6.06 5.84 -11.02
CA CYS A 55 5.51 7.07 -10.44
C CYS A 55 4.27 7.56 -11.21
N ILE A 56 4.30 7.54 -12.54
CA ILE A 56 3.16 7.97 -13.37
C ILE A 56 1.97 7.03 -13.16
N ILE A 57 2.19 5.71 -13.14
CA ILE A 57 1.14 4.72 -12.92
C ILE A 57 0.50 4.92 -11.54
N PHE A 58 1.30 5.09 -10.49
CA PHE A 58 0.79 5.31 -9.14
C PHE A 58 0.07 6.66 -9.00
N ALA A 59 0.58 7.72 -9.66
CA ALA A 59 -0.08 9.02 -9.66
C ALA A 59 -1.47 8.97 -10.33
N ILE A 60 -1.60 8.23 -11.43
CA ILE A 60 -2.91 8.02 -12.08
C ILE A 60 -3.80 7.15 -11.17
N SER A 61 -3.25 6.10 -10.57
CA SER A 61 -3.99 5.20 -9.68
C SER A 61 -4.55 5.90 -8.44
N GLN A 62 -3.93 6.96 -7.95
CA GLN A 62 -4.49 7.83 -6.88
C GLN A 62 -5.88 8.37 -7.24
N LEU A 63 -6.12 8.71 -8.50
CA LEU A 63 -7.40 9.29 -8.93
C LEU A 63 -8.43 8.23 -9.36
N THR A 64 -8.10 6.94 -9.25
CA THR A 64 -9.02 5.85 -9.59
C THR A 64 -9.88 5.43 -8.40
N ASN A 65 -10.90 4.60 -8.66
CA ASN A 65 -11.73 3.95 -7.64
C ASN A 65 -11.27 2.52 -7.32
N VAL A 66 -9.99 2.22 -7.60
CA VAL A 66 -9.40 0.93 -7.20
C VAL A 66 -9.31 0.90 -5.68
N LYS A 67 -9.91 -0.12 -5.05
CA LYS A 67 -9.92 -0.26 -3.60
C LYS A 67 -8.59 -0.84 -3.11
N PHE A 68 -7.80 -0.07 -2.38
CA PHE A 68 -6.57 -0.51 -1.75
C PHE A 68 -6.80 -0.94 -0.29
N PRO A 69 -6.18 -2.05 0.15
CA PRO A 69 -6.40 -2.58 1.49
C PRO A 69 -5.83 -1.65 2.55
N HIS A 70 -6.61 -1.39 3.60
CA HIS A 70 -6.09 -0.77 4.80
C HIS A 70 -5.31 -1.83 5.62
N LEU A 71 -3.99 -1.88 5.46
CA LEU A 71 -3.09 -2.90 6.03
C LEU A 71 -3.29 -3.14 7.54
N VAL A 72 -3.73 -2.12 8.27
CA VAL A 72 -3.86 -2.15 9.74
C VAL A 72 -5.20 -2.74 10.24
N ARG A 73 -6.26 -2.77 9.42
CA ARG A 73 -7.63 -3.06 9.92
C ARG A 73 -8.16 -4.47 9.63
N VAL A 74 -7.43 -5.31 8.88
CA VAL A 74 -7.83 -6.72 8.67
C VAL A 74 -7.64 -7.52 9.96
N THR A 75 -8.75 -7.90 10.60
CA THR A 75 -8.79 -8.44 11.96
C THR A 75 -8.27 -9.87 12.07
N SER A 76 -8.41 -10.71 11.04
CA SER A 76 -8.09 -12.15 11.16
C SER A 76 -6.60 -12.49 11.06
N LEU A 77 -5.76 -11.58 10.54
CA LEU A 77 -4.31 -11.80 10.32
C LEU A 77 -3.42 -10.76 11.00
N ARG A 78 -4.00 -9.97 11.91
CA ARG A 78 -3.37 -8.79 12.51
C ARG A 78 -1.97 -9.03 13.08
N VAL A 79 -1.77 -10.15 13.80
CA VAL A 79 -0.44 -10.50 14.37
C VAL A 79 0.58 -10.76 13.26
N ALA A 80 0.23 -11.58 12.27
CA ALA A 80 1.11 -11.88 11.14
C ALA A 80 1.45 -10.61 10.34
N THR A 81 0.45 -9.76 10.08
CA THR A 81 0.65 -8.49 9.37
C THR A 81 1.54 -7.53 10.16
N TYR A 82 1.37 -7.42 11.48
CA TYR A 82 2.25 -6.58 12.31
C TYR A 82 3.67 -7.12 12.38
N THR A 83 3.86 -8.43 12.56
CA THR A 83 5.20 -9.03 12.55
C THR A 83 5.89 -8.79 11.21
N ALA A 84 5.19 -9.00 10.09
CA ALA A 84 5.72 -8.69 8.76
C ALA A 84 6.04 -7.19 8.59
N THR A 85 5.19 -6.31 9.11
CA THR A 85 5.39 -4.86 9.07
C THR A 85 6.63 -4.45 9.85
N VAL A 86 6.83 -4.98 11.06
CA VAL A 86 8.02 -4.72 11.89
C VAL A 86 9.28 -5.22 11.21
N ILE A 87 9.26 -6.44 10.65
CA ILE A 87 10.40 -6.99 9.89
C ILE A 87 10.72 -6.12 8.67
N TYR A 88 9.69 -5.68 7.94
CA TYR A 88 9.85 -4.83 6.77
C TYR A 88 10.45 -3.47 7.15
N PHE A 89 9.90 -2.77 8.14
CA PHE A 89 10.45 -1.48 8.59
C PHE A 89 11.83 -1.61 9.22
N GLY A 90 12.10 -2.68 9.97
CA GLY A 90 13.43 -2.98 10.50
C GLY A 90 14.46 -3.17 9.38
N SER A 91 14.11 -3.92 8.34
CA SER A 91 14.95 -4.12 7.15
C SER A 91 15.15 -2.82 6.38
N PHE A 92 14.11 -2.00 6.27
CA PHE A 92 14.15 -0.68 5.65
C PHE A 92 15.09 0.29 6.36
N ILE A 93 15.02 0.35 7.70
CA ILE A 93 15.92 1.17 8.53
C ILE A 93 17.35 0.65 8.40
N LEU A 94 17.57 -0.66 8.49
CA LEU A 94 18.90 -1.28 8.36
C LEU A 94 19.55 -0.93 7.01
N LEU A 95 18.80 -1.09 5.91
CA LEU A 95 19.28 -0.77 4.57
C LEU A 95 19.54 0.71 4.37
N SER A 96 18.70 1.57 4.96
CA SER A 96 18.92 3.02 4.92
C SER A 96 20.15 3.44 5.72
N ALA A 97 20.41 2.80 6.86
CA ALA A 97 21.58 3.10 7.70
C ALA A 97 22.90 2.61 7.08
N GLN A 98 22.85 1.52 6.30
CA GLN A 98 24.02 0.91 5.67
C GLN A 98 24.14 1.22 4.18
N TYR A 99 23.37 2.19 3.68
CA TYR A 99 23.41 2.57 2.27
C TYR A 99 24.80 3.10 1.88
N PRO A 100 25.40 2.66 0.75
CA PRO A 100 24.84 1.80 -0.29
C PRO A 100 25.12 0.28 -0.14
N HIS A 101 25.85 -0.15 0.89
CA HIS A 101 26.37 -1.52 1.05
C HIS A 101 25.61 -2.38 2.09
N GLY A 102 24.29 -2.27 2.17
CA GLY A 102 23.50 -3.11 3.07
C GLY A 102 23.36 -4.57 2.59
N PRO A 103 22.98 -5.50 3.49
CA PRO A 103 22.96 -6.92 3.23
C PRO A 103 21.88 -7.33 2.21
N GLN A 104 22.19 -8.31 1.36
CA GLN A 104 21.31 -8.76 0.28
C GLN A 104 19.97 -9.30 0.79
N TRP A 105 19.97 -10.07 1.89
CA TRP A 105 18.74 -10.62 2.47
C TRP A 105 17.73 -9.53 2.86
N ALA A 106 18.20 -8.35 3.30
CA ALA A 106 17.32 -7.23 3.62
C ALA A 106 16.74 -6.60 2.35
N ARG A 107 17.50 -6.61 1.24
CA ARG A 107 17.02 -6.09 -0.05
C ARG A 107 15.93 -6.97 -0.62
N ASP A 108 16.09 -8.28 -0.48
CA ASP A 108 15.10 -9.27 -0.91
C ASP A 108 13.79 -9.09 -0.12
N ILE A 109 13.85 -8.82 1.19
CA ILE A 109 12.67 -8.50 2.02
C ILE A 109 11.97 -7.22 1.54
N ILE A 110 12.72 -6.18 1.16
CA ILE A 110 12.13 -4.94 0.63
C ILE A 110 11.43 -5.19 -0.71
N PHE A 111 11.90 -6.13 -1.54
CA PHE A 111 11.20 -6.51 -2.78
C PHE A 111 9.84 -7.17 -2.52
N VAL A 112 9.73 -7.97 -1.45
CA VAL A 112 8.51 -8.72 -1.12
C VAL A 112 7.36 -7.80 -0.73
N GLY A 113 7.61 -6.68 -0.04
CA GLY A 113 6.56 -5.78 0.44
C GLY A 113 5.70 -5.17 -0.69
N PRO A 114 6.29 -4.40 -1.63
CA PRO A 114 5.57 -3.84 -2.77
C PRO A 114 4.97 -4.92 -3.67
N ALA A 115 5.65 -6.06 -3.86
CA ALA A 115 5.13 -7.18 -4.64
C ALA A 115 3.89 -7.80 -3.98
N TYR A 116 3.89 -7.95 -2.65
CA TYR A 116 2.75 -8.43 -1.87
C TYR A 116 1.56 -7.46 -1.95
N LEU A 117 1.81 -6.16 -1.85
CA LEU A 117 0.77 -5.13 -2.02
C LEU A 117 0.17 -5.17 -3.43
N ALA A 118 1.02 -5.20 -4.45
CA ALA A 118 0.57 -5.31 -5.84
C ALA A 118 -0.23 -6.60 -6.07
N PHE A 119 0.23 -7.73 -5.52
CA PHE A 119 -0.47 -9.00 -5.61
C PHE A 119 -1.86 -8.94 -4.97
N ILE A 120 -1.99 -8.36 -3.77
CA ILE A 120 -3.30 -8.21 -3.12
C ILE A 120 -4.24 -7.32 -3.95
N VAL A 121 -3.74 -6.21 -4.47
CA VAL A 121 -4.53 -5.28 -5.28
C VAL A 121 -5.02 -5.96 -6.56
N ILE A 122 -4.15 -6.69 -7.25
CA ILE A 122 -4.50 -7.47 -8.45
C ILE A 122 -5.49 -8.57 -8.08
N TRP A 123 -5.19 -9.39 -7.08
CA TRP A 123 -6.05 -10.47 -6.61
C TRP A 123 -7.46 -9.98 -6.29
N ARG A 124 -7.60 -8.85 -5.59
CA ARG A 124 -8.90 -8.28 -5.25
C ARG A 124 -9.65 -7.68 -6.45
N THR A 125 -8.91 -7.16 -7.43
CA THR A 125 -9.47 -6.66 -8.70
C THR A 125 -10.10 -7.80 -9.49
N PHE A 126 -9.46 -8.98 -9.53
CA PHE A 126 -9.95 -10.16 -10.25
C PHE A 126 -10.92 -11.03 -9.43
N PHE A 127 -10.77 -11.10 -8.11
CA PHE A 127 -11.63 -11.86 -7.21
C PHE A 127 -12.31 -10.92 -6.22
N PRO A 128 -13.44 -10.30 -6.60
CA PRO A 128 -14.19 -9.44 -5.72
C PRO A 128 -14.94 -10.15 -4.59
N HIS A 129 -14.67 -11.45 -4.39
CA HIS A 129 -15.36 -12.25 -3.39
C HIS A 129 -15.11 -11.72 -1.98
N ARG A 130 -16.23 -11.41 -1.31
CA ARG A 130 -16.36 -10.77 -0.01
C ARG A 130 -15.87 -11.63 1.18
N ILE A 131 -15.19 -12.75 0.92
CA ILE A 131 -14.84 -13.75 1.93
C ILE A 131 -13.46 -14.32 1.62
N ILE A 132 -12.48 -13.98 2.46
CA ILE A 132 -11.17 -14.63 2.49
C ILE A 132 -11.12 -15.40 3.83
N PHE A 133 -11.02 -16.73 3.77
CA PHE A 133 -10.95 -17.64 4.94
C PHE A 133 -12.08 -17.46 5.98
N GLY A 134 -13.33 -17.28 5.55
CA GLY A 134 -14.50 -17.31 6.46
C GLY A 134 -14.58 -16.15 7.46
N ALA A 135 -13.68 -15.17 7.41
CA ALA A 135 -13.72 -13.99 8.27
C ALA A 135 -14.33 -12.81 7.52
N SER A 136 -15.45 -12.31 8.02
CA SER A 136 -16.03 -11.03 7.59
C SER A 136 -15.06 -9.89 7.90
N ILE A 137 -14.89 -8.98 6.94
CA ILE A 137 -14.01 -7.81 7.01
C ILE A 137 -14.59 -6.74 7.97
N MET A 138 -15.83 -6.91 8.43
CA MET A 138 -16.46 -5.99 9.39
C MET A 138 -16.08 -6.29 10.85
N PRO A 139 -15.79 -5.27 11.68
CA PRO A 139 -15.93 -5.38 13.12
C PRO A 139 -17.37 -5.82 13.43
N ARG A 140 -17.54 -6.70 14.41
CA ARG A 140 -18.82 -7.32 14.82
C ARG A 140 -19.84 -6.34 15.43
N THR A 141 -19.78 -5.04 15.12
CA THR A 141 -20.53 -3.98 15.79
C THR A 141 -21.59 -3.28 14.95
N LEU A 142 -21.78 -3.62 13.66
CA LEU A 142 -22.89 -3.07 12.85
C LEU A 142 -23.97 -4.10 12.47
N SER A 143 -23.93 -5.31 13.05
CA SER A 143 -24.97 -6.33 12.89
C SER A 143 -26.04 -6.25 13.99
N GLY A 144 -26.38 -5.03 14.44
CA GLY A 144 -27.12 -4.84 15.68
C GLY A 144 -28.16 -3.71 15.68
N THR A 145 -28.62 -3.21 14.54
CA THR A 145 -29.79 -2.31 14.47
C THR A 145 -30.47 -2.45 13.11
N ALA A 146 -31.05 -3.62 12.87
CA ALA A 146 -32.15 -3.80 11.94
C ALA A 146 -33.29 -4.45 12.72
N THR A 147 -33.94 -3.67 13.58
CA THR A 147 -35.21 -4.01 14.21
C THR A 147 -35.82 -2.74 14.80
N LYS A 148 -36.50 -1.97 13.94
CA LYS A 148 -37.88 -1.49 14.10
C LYS A 148 -38.16 -0.43 13.03
#